data_AF-A0A521BCK8-F1
#
_entry.id   AF-A0A521BCK8-F1
#
_cell.length_a   1.000
_cell.length_b   1.000
_cell.length_c   1.000
_cell.angle_alpha   90.00
_cell.angle_beta   90.00
_cell.angle_gamma   90.00
#
_symmetry.space_group_name_H-M   'P 1'
#
loop_
_entity.id
_entity.type
_entity.pdbx_description
1 polymer ?
#
loop_
_entity_poly.entity_id
_entity_poly.type
_entity_poly.pdbx_seq_one_letter_code
_entity_poly.pdbx_strand_id
1 'polypeptide(L)'
;MKKAFSSLLCGVLFFAMTPVTAAQENHVQKELIPEKNSEVILEKVVFAKEGDREEITIRDTEKVDDQQTAYHMEINREKGTYRTTKKKPLTVNEDNKKVTPHATYYYGWVKAVTDDPPGADLAATTLRLDWVDYGSTIAPTDHSMKRWAANPSTFGTHWYKDWSNLHNPERYDNNRKIRLICNANYYNYDFGDDSKRTDSKHYIRMDAKNNATYSYEVTMTPSGEFSSLLDLDVYTN
;
A
#
# COMPACT_ATOMS: atom_id res chain seq x y z
N MET A 1 -20.96 -77.41 -41.19
CA MET A 1 -21.79 -76.26 -40.73
C MET A 1 -21.31 -75.92 -39.31
N LYS A 2 -20.38 -74.97 -39.06
CA LYS A 2 -20.56 -73.49 -38.93
C LYS A 2 -21.89 -73.18 -38.21
N LYS A 3 -22.00 -72.70 -36.97
CA LYS A 3 -21.45 -71.53 -36.20
C LYS A 3 -22.10 -71.61 -34.79
N ALA A 4 -21.80 -70.88 -33.71
CA ALA A 4 -20.79 -69.90 -33.31
C ALA A 4 -20.83 -69.81 -31.76
N PHE A 5 -19.66 -69.58 -31.15
CA PHE A 5 -19.49 -69.23 -29.74
C PHE A 5 -19.92 -67.77 -29.50
N SER A 6 -20.69 -67.52 -28.46
CA SER A 6 -21.06 -66.17 -28.00
C SER A 6 -20.25 -65.85 -26.75
N SER A 7 -19.14 -65.14 -26.93
CA SER A 7 -18.29 -64.66 -25.83
C SER A 7 -18.77 -63.28 -25.39
N LEU A 8 -19.22 -63.19 -24.14
CA LEU A 8 -19.64 -61.96 -23.48
C LEU A 8 -18.39 -61.15 -23.09
N LEU A 9 -18.11 -60.05 -23.82
CA LEU A 9 -17.01 -59.14 -23.50
C LEU A 9 -17.52 -58.07 -22.53
N CYS A 10 -17.20 -58.23 -21.25
CA CYS A 10 -17.48 -57.24 -20.21
C CYS A 10 -16.36 -56.18 -20.24
N GLY A 11 -16.63 -55.02 -20.86
CA GLY A 11 -15.72 -53.89 -20.90
C GLY A 11 -15.72 -53.15 -19.56
N VAL A 12 -14.66 -53.31 -18.78
CA VAL A 12 -14.39 -52.49 -17.59
C VAL A 12 -13.85 -51.14 -18.05
N LEU A 13 -14.66 -50.08 -17.96
CA LEU A 13 -14.21 -48.70 -18.08
C LEU A 13 -13.34 -48.36 -16.86
N PHE A 14 -12.03 -48.33 -17.03
CA PHE A 14 -11.12 -47.67 -16.09
C PHE A 14 -11.20 -46.15 -16.30
N PHE A 15 -11.98 -45.47 -15.47
CA PHE A 15 -11.85 -44.02 -15.29
C PHE A 15 -10.51 -43.76 -14.58
N ALA A 16 -9.49 -43.38 -15.35
CA ALA A 16 -8.26 -42.82 -14.81
C ALA A 16 -8.60 -41.45 -14.19
N MET A 17 -8.89 -41.42 -12.90
CA MET A 17 -8.89 -40.16 -12.15
C MET A 17 -7.44 -39.70 -12.04
N THR A 18 -7.05 -38.75 -12.90
CA THR A 18 -5.80 -38.01 -12.67
C THR A 18 -5.94 -37.27 -11.33
N PRO A 19 -5.03 -37.47 -10.37
CA PRO A 19 -5.06 -36.69 -9.14
C PRO A 19 -4.91 -35.22 -9.53
N VAL A 20 -5.95 -34.43 -9.26
CA VAL A 20 -5.85 -32.98 -9.24
C VAL A 20 -5.01 -32.67 -8.02
N THR A 21 -3.69 -32.56 -8.19
CA THR A 21 -2.84 -31.83 -7.26
C THR A 21 -3.36 -30.41 -7.25
N ALA A 22 -4.16 -30.06 -6.24
CA ALA A 22 -4.39 -28.69 -5.87
C ALA A 22 -3.01 -28.08 -5.63
N ALA A 23 -2.57 -27.21 -6.54
CA ALA A 23 -1.38 -26.42 -6.32
C ALA A 23 -1.64 -25.62 -5.05
N GLN A 24 -0.96 -25.99 -3.96
CA GLN A 24 -0.98 -25.21 -2.74
C GLN A 24 -0.45 -23.82 -3.12
N GLU A 25 -1.33 -22.81 -3.14
CA GLU A 25 -0.91 -21.43 -3.36
C GLU A 25 0.14 -21.10 -2.30
N ASN A 26 1.37 -20.94 -2.76
CA ASN A 26 2.50 -20.64 -1.88
C ASN A 26 2.37 -19.18 -1.45
N HIS A 27 1.64 -18.95 -0.36
CA HIS A 27 1.66 -17.66 0.32
C HIS A 27 3.05 -17.46 0.93
N VAL A 28 3.78 -16.47 0.42
CA VAL A 28 5.08 -16.05 0.93
C VAL A 28 4.89 -14.74 1.67
N GLN A 29 5.33 -14.67 2.92
CA GLN A 29 5.40 -13.43 3.68
C GLN A 29 6.77 -13.30 4.33
N LYS A 30 7.45 -12.18 4.11
CA LYS A 30 8.80 -11.93 4.61
C LYS A 30 8.93 -10.50 5.14
N GLU A 31 9.42 -10.38 6.36
CA GLU A 31 9.89 -9.10 6.89
C GLU A 31 11.25 -8.78 6.25
N LEU A 32 11.37 -7.58 5.66
CA LEU A 32 12.54 -7.15 4.92
C LEU A 32 13.54 -6.45 5.84
N ILE A 33 14.82 -6.64 5.55
CA ILE A 33 15.93 -6.05 6.31
C ILE A 33 16.50 -4.85 5.54
N PRO A 34 16.80 -3.71 6.19
CA PRO A 34 17.41 -2.57 5.50
C PRO A 34 18.80 -2.92 4.95
N GLU A 35 19.09 -2.46 3.75
CA GLU A 35 20.45 -2.46 3.20
C GLU A 35 21.34 -1.43 3.92
N LYS A 36 22.66 -1.67 3.93
CA LYS A 36 23.65 -0.84 4.63
C LYS A 36 23.61 0.65 4.26
N ASN A 37 23.17 0.96 3.04
CA ASN A 37 23.08 2.31 2.48
C ASN A 37 21.65 2.88 2.48
N SER A 38 20.73 2.30 3.25
CA SER A 38 19.39 2.88 3.44
C SER A 38 19.49 4.19 4.22
N GLU A 39 18.91 5.26 3.69
CA GLU A 39 18.97 6.59 4.30
C GLU A 39 17.89 6.83 5.38
N VAL A 40 16.85 5.99 5.38
CA VAL A 40 15.75 5.96 6.36
C VAL A 40 15.54 4.50 6.80
N ILE A 41 15.61 4.26 8.11
CA ILE A 41 15.40 2.93 8.69
C ILE A 41 14.00 2.89 9.29
N LEU A 42 13.14 2.06 8.71
CA LEU A 42 11.72 1.96 9.06
C LEU A 42 11.52 0.91 10.16
N GLU A 43 10.54 1.12 11.05
CA GLU A 43 10.21 0.16 12.12
C GLU A 43 9.90 -1.23 11.55
N LYS A 44 9.14 -1.30 10.45
CA LYS A 44 8.79 -2.58 9.81
C LYS A 44 8.52 -2.41 8.31
N VAL A 45 9.09 -3.31 7.52
CA VAL A 45 8.75 -3.46 6.09
C VAL A 45 8.44 -4.94 5.82
N VAL A 46 7.29 -5.22 5.23
CA VAL A 46 6.85 -6.59 4.90
C VAL A 46 6.56 -6.69 3.41
N PHE A 47 7.12 -7.71 2.78
CA PHE A 47 6.72 -8.17 1.47
C PHE A 47 5.84 -9.42 1.61
N ALA A 48 4.71 -9.46 0.91
CA ALA A 48 3.87 -10.63 0.79
C ALA A 48 3.56 -10.93 -0.68
N LYS A 49 3.46 -12.21 -1.01
CA LYS A 49 3.08 -12.70 -2.34
C LYS A 49 2.11 -13.88 -2.22
N GLU A 50 0.99 -13.78 -2.92
CA GLU A 50 -0.05 -14.82 -3.01
C GLU A 50 -0.48 -14.93 -4.48
N GLY A 51 -0.06 -15.99 -5.15
CA GLY A 51 -0.21 -16.11 -6.61
C GLY A 51 0.48 -14.96 -7.33
N ASP A 52 -0.29 -14.22 -8.14
CA ASP A 52 0.17 -13.05 -8.88
C ASP A 52 0.04 -11.73 -8.11
N ARG A 53 -0.53 -11.77 -6.89
CA ARG A 53 -0.66 -10.58 -6.05
C ARG A 53 0.62 -10.39 -5.24
N GLU A 54 1.24 -9.21 -5.39
CA GLU A 54 2.31 -8.75 -4.53
C GLU A 54 1.81 -7.63 -3.61
N GLU A 55 2.32 -7.58 -2.40
CA GLU A 55 1.98 -6.56 -1.41
C GLU A 55 3.21 -6.11 -0.65
N ILE A 56 3.34 -4.79 -0.52
CA ILE A 56 4.41 -4.14 0.23
C ILE A 56 3.76 -3.33 1.33
N THR A 57 4.07 -3.65 2.60
CA THR A 57 3.55 -2.94 3.77
C THR A 57 4.70 -2.31 4.55
N ILE A 58 4.63 -0.99 4.74
CA ILE A 58 5.52 -0.21 5.60
C ILE A 58 4.79 0.17 6.87
N ARG A 59 5.48 0.15 8.02
CA ARG A 59 5.05 0.79 9.26
C ARG A 59 6.17 1.63 9.86
N ASP A 60 5.81 2.77 10.40
CA ASP A 60 6.71 3.63 11.17
C ASP A 60 5.93 4.57 12.11
N THR A 61 6.65 5.37 12.90
CA THR A 61 6.12 6.39 13.79
C THR A 61 6.77 7.75 13.52
N GLU A 62 5.94 8.78 13.42
CA GLU A 62 6.38 10.17 13.23
C GLU A 62 5.96 11.05 14.40
N LYS A 63 6.70 12.13 14.58
CA LYS A 63 6.35 13.22 15.48
C LYS A 63 5.84 14.39 14.63
N VAL A 64 4.68 14.91 14.98
CA VAL A 64 4.13 16.13 14.38
C VAL A 64 5.07 17.28 14.70
N ASP A 65 5.91 17.63 13.75
CA ASP A 65 6.71 18.83 13.77
C ASP A 65 6.65 19.51 12.39
N ASP A 66 7.56 20.43 12.12
CA ASP A 66 7.58 21.15 10.84
C ASP A 66 8.58 20.49 9.86
N GLN A 67 9.11 19.30 10.19
CA GLN A 67 10.01 18.51 9.36
C GLN A 67 9.22 17.43 8.64
N GLN A 68 9.32 17.46 7.32
CA GLN A 68 8.75 16.42 6.48
C GLN A 68 9.79 15.36 6.19
N THR A 69 9.36 14.10 6.28
CA THR A 69 10.13 12.95 5.83
C THR A 69 9.61 12.51 4.47
N ALA A 70 10.51 12.23 3.54
CA ALA A 70 10.18 11.76 2.21
C ALA A 70 11.24 10.78 1.74
N TYR A 71 10.84 9.61 1.25
CA TYR A 71 11.76 8.60 0.75
C TYR A 71 11.15 7.77 -0.38
N HIS A 72 12.03 7.36 -1.29
CA HIS A 72 11.81 6.30 -2.26
C HIS A 72 12.24 4.97 -1.67
N MET A 73 11.50 3.90 -1.95
CA MET A 73 11.81 2.56 -1.47
C MET A 73 11.98 1.58 -2.63
N GLU A 74 13.17 0.99 -2.70
CA GLU A 74 13.50 -0.12 -3.59
C GLU A 74 13.49 -1.45 -2.81
N ILE A 75 12.88 -2.49 -3.38
CA ILE A 75 12.81 -3.82 -2.77
C ILE A 75 13.62 -4.83 -3.57
N ASN A 76 14.58 -5.46 -2.89
CA ASN A 76 15.26 -6.64 -3.40
C ASN A 76 14.53 -7.90 -2.92
N ARG A 77 13.61 -8.39 -3.75
CA ARG A 77 12.76 -9.56 -3.44
C ARG A 77 13.57 -10.83 -3.14
N GLU A 78 14.65 -11.05 -3.89
CA GLU A 78 15.50 -12.25 -3.79
C GLU A 78 16.29 -12.27 -2.47
N LYS A 79 16.94 -11.16 -2.13
CA LYS A 79 17.67 -11.00 -0.85
C LYS A 79 16.70 -10.83 0.31
N GLY A 80 15.48 -10.37 0.04
CA GLY A 80 14.51 -9.84 0.99
C GLY A 80 15.10 -8.72 1.83
N THR A 81 15.65 -7.75 1.12
CA THR A 81 16.16 -6.50 1.67
C THR A 81 15.40 -5.33 1.04
N TYR A 82 15.46 -4.17 1.68
CA TYR A 82 14.97 -2.92 1.12
C TYR A 82 16.05 -1.84 1.20
N ARG A 83 16.00 -0.88 0.28
CA ARG A 83 16.81 0.34 0.33
C ARG A 83 15.89 1.55 0.27
N THR A 84 16.13 2.52 1.15
CA THR A 84 15.48 3.83 1.09
C THR A 84 16.45 4.91 0.64
N THR A 85 15.97 5.85 -0.16
CA THR A 85 16.71 7.05 -0.56
C THR A 85 15.83 8.28 -0.29
N LYS A 86 16.37 9.30 0.39
CA LYS A 86 15.61 10.49 0.73
C LYS A 86 15.19 11.23 -0.54
N LYS A 87 13.93 11.61 -0.57
CA LYS A 87 13.35 12.50 -1.58
C LYS A 87 13.32 13.92 -1.03
N LYS A 88 13.26 14.90 -1.94
CA LYS A 88 12.99 16.27 -1.54
C LYS A 88 11.57 16.33 -0.95
N PRO A 89 11.38 16.90 0.25
CA PRO A 89 10.05 17.05 0.81
C PRO A 89 9.15 17.94 -0.06
N LEU A 90 7.84 17.76 0.08
CA LEU A 90 6.87 18.57 -0.65
C LEU A 90 6.79 19.95 0.01
N THR A 91 6.78 21.03 -0.78
CA THR A 91 6.46 22.34 -0.22
C THR A 91 4.97 22.38 0.10
N VAL A 92 4.64 22.18 1.37
CA VAL A 92 3.27 22.26 1.88
C VAL A 92 3.17 23.54 2.72
N ASN A 93 2.48 24.55 2.18
CA ASN A 93 2.11 25.74 2.96
C ASN A 93 0.81 25.43 3.71
N GLU A 94 0.92 24.94 4.95
CA GLU A 94 -0.25 24.80 5.82
C GLU A 94 0.03 25.39 7.21
N ASP A 95 -0.79 26.38 7.60
CA ASP A 95 -0.72 27.10 8.87
C ASP A 95 -1.37 26.27 10.01
N ASN A 96 -0.57 25.49 10.75
CA ASN A 96 -1.18 24.38 11.50
C ASN A 96 -0.84 24.27 13.00
N LYS A 97 -0.49 25.35 13.70
CA LYS A 97 -0.38 25.30 15.18
C LYS A 97 -1.18 26.43 15.83
N LYS A 98 -2.38 26.09 16.31
CA LYS A 98 -3.12 26.91 17.28
C LYS A 98 -2.97 26.27 18.65
N VAL A 99 -2.44 27.02 19.61
CA VAL A 99 -2.35 26.60 21.01
C VAL A 99 -3.33 27.44 21.82
N THR A 100 -4.18 26.79 22.59
CA THR A 100 -5.05 27.44 23.57
C THR A 100 -4.67 26.94 24.97
N PRO A 101 -5.00 27.67 26.06
CA PRO A 101 -4.59 27.29 27.43
C PRO A 101 -5.01 25.89 27.88
N HIS A 102 -5.99 25.26 27.20
CA HIS A 102 -6.58 23.98 27.58
C HIS A 102 -6.50 22.91 26.47
N ALA A 103 -5.92 23.22 25.32
CA ALA A 103 -5.89 22.32 24.19
C ALA A 103 -4.78 22.67 23.18
N THR A 104 -4.09 21.64 22.71
CA THR A 104 -3.11 21.74 21.61
C THR A 104 -3.68 21.07 20.37
N TYR A 105 -3.57 21.74 19.22
CA TYR A 105 -4.03 21.20 17.94
C TYR A 105 -2.86 20.67 17.14
N TYR A 106 -3.05 19.50 16.55
CA TYR A 106 -2.08 18.79 15.73
C TYR A 106 -2.73 18.38 14.41
N TYR A 107 -1.88 18.16 13.41
CA TYR A 107 -2.25 17.53 12.17
C TYR A 107 -1.11 16.60 11.74
N GLY A 108 -1.46 15.55 11.03
CA GLY A 108 -0.52 14.64 10.40
C GLY A 108 -1.07 14.20 9.07
N TRP A 109 -0.18 13.89 8.14
CA TRP A 109 -0.55 13.31 6.87
C TRP A 109 0.47 12.29 6.39
N VAL A 110 -0.01 11.34 5.60
CA VAL A 110 0.79 10.29 4.98
C VAL A 110 0.41 10.23 3.51
N LYS A 111 1.38 10.31 2.62
CA LYS A 111 1.19 10.18 1.17
C LYS A 111 1.92 8.94 0.67
N ALA A 112 1.18 8.05 0.05
CA ALA A 112 1.70 6.93 -0.73
C ALA A 112 1.70 7.30 -2.21
N VAL A 113 2.79 7.04 -2.91
CA VAL A 113 2.92 7.30 -4.35
C VAL A 113 3.42 6.04 -5.04
N THR A 114 2.69 5.60 -6.06
CA THR A 114 3.17 4.63 -7.05
C THR A 114 4.05 5.37 -8.04
N ASP A 115 5.25 4.85 -8.26
CA ASP A 115 6.27 5.40 -9.15
C ASP A 115 6.72 4.33 -10.18
N ASP A 116 7.19 4.74 -11.36
CA ASP A 116 7.90 3.86 -12.30
C ASP A 116 9.42 4.08 -12.26
N PRO A 117 10.25 3.14 -12.77
CA PRO A 117 11.67 3.37 -12.93
C PRO A 117 11.86 4.17 -14.24
N PRO A 118 11.94 5.51 -14.20
CA PRO A 118 13.08 6.26 -13.68
C PRO A 118 12.71 7.40 -12.69
N GLY A 119 11.61 7.28 -11.97
CA GLY A 119 11.19 8.16 -10.88
C GLY A 119 10.02 9.10 -11.20
N ALA A 120 9.13 8.73 -12.14
CA ALA A 120 7.92 9.49 -12.39
C ALA A 120 6.72 9.04 -11.54
N ASP A 121 6.29 9.91 -10.62
CA ASP A 121 5.03 9.75 -9.88
C ASP A 121 3.85 9.43 -10.84
N LEU A 122 3.20 8.28 -10.66
CA LEU A 122 2.09 7.81 -11.51
C LEU A 122 0.73 7.99 -10.85
N ALA A 123 0.65 7.65 -9.56
CA ALA A 123 -0.58 7.73 -8.77
C ALA A 123 -0.24 8.02 -7.32
N ALA A 124 -1.08 8.81 -6.64
CA ALA A 124 -0.84 9.21 -5.26
C ALA A 124 -2.11 9.28 -4.42
N THR A 125 -2.01 8.79 -3.19
CA THR A 125 -3.05 8.92 -2.16
C THR A 125 -2.46 9.64 -0.96
N THR A 126 -3.09 10.72 -0.49
CA THR A 126 -2.73 11.40 0.75
C THR A 126 -3.86 11.26 1.75
N LEU A 127 -3.55 10.72 2.92
CA LEU A 127 -4.43 10.70 4.10
C LEU A 127 -4.01 11.81 5.05
N ARG A 128 -4.95 12.62 5.53
CA ARG A 128 -4.72 13.66 6.54
C ARG A 128 -5.69 13.50 7.71
N LEU A 129 -5.18 13.67 8.92
CA LEU A 129 -5.94 13.71 10.16
C LEU A 129 -5.53 14.93 10.98
N ASP A 130 -6.52 15.68 11.43
CA ASP A 130 -6.36 16.79 12.37
C ASP A 130 -7.01 16.41 13.70
N TRP A 131 -6.33 16.67 14.81
CA TRP A 131 -6.84 16.34 16.13
C TRP A 131 -6.46 17.38 17.18
N VAL A 132 -7.25 17.40 18.24
CA VAL A 132 -7.00 18.20 19.44
C VAL A 132 -6.62 17.28 20.59
N ASP A 133 -5.65 17.74 21.39
CA ASP A 133 -5.15 17.09 22.59
C ASP A 133 -5.49 17.90 23.84
N TYR A 134 -6.28 17.27 24.72
CA TYR A 134 -6.71 17.80 26.02
C TYR A 134 -5.83 17.28 27.18
N GLY A 135 -4.65 16.73 26.88
CA GLY A 135 -3.69 16.15 27.82
C GLY A 135 -4.00 14.70 28.20
N SER A 136 -5.25 14.41 28.56
CA SER A 136 -5.67 13.05 28.98
C SER A 136 -6.44 12.27 27.91
N THR A 137 -6.98 12.97 26.91
CA THR A 137 -7.78 12.45 25.80
C THR A 137 -7.54 13.29 24.55
N ILE A 138 -7.84 12.70 23.39
CA ILE A 138 -7.80 13.38 22.10
C ILE A 138 -9.15 13.26 21.37
N ALA A 139 -9.41 14.20 20.46
CA ALA A 139 -10.58 14.15 19.57
C ALA A 139 -10.21 14.57 18.14
N PRO A 140 -10.77 13.92 17.11
CA PRO A 140 -10.58 14.36 15.73
C PRO A 140 -11.29 15.71 15.53
N THR A 141 -10.66 16.61 14.78
CA THR A 141 -11.24 17.91 14.42
C THR A 141 -11.54 18.00 12.93
N ASP A 142 -10.72 17.38 12.09
CA ASP A 142 -10.93 17.27 10.64
C ASP A 142 -10.20 16.03 10.09
N HIS A 143 -10.59 15.57 8.92
CA HIS A 143 -9.90 14.50 8.19
C HIS A 143 -10.20 14.58 6.70
N SER A 144 -9.23 14.19 5.88
CA SER A 144 -9.44 14.16 4.44
C SER A 144 -8.58 13.12 3.74
N MET A 145 -9.00 12.77 2.52
CA MET A 145 -8.23 11.98 1.57
C MET A 145 -8.14 12.74 0.26
N LYS A 146 -6.94 12.86 -0.30
CA LYS A 146 -6.69 13.40 -1.64
C LYS A 146 -6.14 12.30 -2.53
N ARG A 147 -6.58 12.29 -3.79
CA ARG A 147 -6.13 11.34 -4.83
C ARG A 147 -5.62 12.09 -6.05
N TRP A 148 -4.55 11.59 -6.64
CA TRP A 148 -3.98 12.10 -7.88
C TRP A 148 -3.54 10.92 -8.77
N ALA A 149 -3.64 11.10 -10.08
CA ALA A 149 -3.20 10.15 -11.09
C ALA A 149 -2.66 10.94 -12.29
N ALA A 150 -1.52 10.52 -12.81
CA ALA A 150 -0.86 11.13 -13.95
C ALA A 150 -1.65 10.84 -15.24
N ASN A 151 -2.04 11.88 -15.97
CA ASN A 151 -2.86 11.73 -17.18
C ASN A 151 -2.63 12.92 -18.12
N PRO A 152 -1.63 12.84 -19.02
CA PRO A 152 -0.63 11.78 -19.15
C PRO A 152 0.47 11.85 -18.06
N SER A 153 1.20 10.76 -17.90
CA SER A 153 2.51 10.70 -17.22
C SER A 153 3.61 11.35 -18.07
N THR A 154 4.80 11.52 -17.50
CA THR A 154 5.97 12.02 -18.24
C THR A 154 6.40 11.12 -19.38
N PHE A 155 5.97 9.85 -19.38
CA PHE A 155 6.21 8.88 -20.46
C PHE A 155 5.00 8.70 -21.40
N GLY A 156 3.96 9.51 -21.23
CA GLY A 156 2.79 9.50 -22.11
C GLY A 156 1.75 8.43 -21.79
N THR A 157 1.90 7.70 -20.68
CA THR A 157 0.93 6.70 -20.21
C THR A 157 -0.16 7.35 -19.36
N HIS A 158 -1.36 6.77 -19.29
CA HIS A 158 -2.52 7.38 -18.65
C HIS A 158 -3.01 6.56 -17.45
N TRP A 159 -2.83 7.12 -16.26
CA TRP A 159 -3.36 6.57 -15.02
C TRP A 159 -4.71 7.19 -14.70
N TYR A 160 -5.61 6.34 -14.19
CA TYR A 160 -6.97 6.70 -13.87
C TYR A 160 -7.27 6.39 -12.40
N LYS A 161 -8.10 7.23 -11.79
CA LYS A 161 -8.68 6.98 -10.48
C LYS A 161 -9.85 6.02 -10.66
N ASP A 162 -9.83 4.90 -9.95
CA ASP A 162 -10.92 3.93 -9.92
C ASP A 162 -11.75 4.17 -8.65
N TRP A 163 -11.76 3.19 -7.76
CA TRP A 163 -12.45 3.24 -6.49
C TRP A 163 -11.63 3.90 -5.37
N SER A 164 -12.33 4.41 -4.35
CA SER A 164 -11.69 4.83 -3.10
C SER A 164 -12.67 4.83 -1.93
N ASN A 165 -12.15 4.72 -0.71
CA ASN A 165 -12.92 4.82 0.51
C ASN A 165 -12.11 5.52 1.61
N LEU A 166 -12.74 6.46 2.31
CA LEU A 166 -12.21 7.10 3.51
C LEU A 166 -13.13 6.74 4.68
N HIS A 167 -12.57 6.11 5.70
CA HIS A 167 -13.32 5.75 6.90
C HIS A 167 -13.45 6.97 7.82
N ASN A 168 -14.49 6.99 8.67
CA ASN A 168 -14.57 7.97 9.74
C ASN A 168 -13.47 7.69 10.80
N PRO A 169 -12.90 8.73 11.44
CA PRO A 169 -11.95 8.55 12.52
C PRO A 169 -12.58 7.81 13.71
N GLU A 170 -11.86 6.83 14.26
CA GLU A 170 -12.27 6.02 15.41
C GLU A 170 -11.38 6.31 16.62
N ARG A 171 -11.99 6.70 17.75
CA ARG A 171 -11.26 6.83 19.02
C ARG A 171 -11.19 5.49 19.73
N TYR A 172 -10.02 5.15 20.25
CA TYR A 172 -9.80 3.92 21.00
C TYR A 172 -8.77 4.15 22.13
N ASP A 173 -8.46 3.10 22.90
CA ASP A 173 -7.53 3.17 24.04
C ASP A 173 -7.91 4.27 25.05
N ASN A 174 -9.16 4.20 25.54
CA ASN A 174 -9.74 5.20 26.45
C ASN A 174 -9.68 6.65 25.90
N ASN A 175 -9.93 6.81 24.60
CA ASN A 175 -9.84 8.09 23.86
C ASN A 175 -8.43 8.71 23.86
N ARG A 176 -7.37 7.93 24.04
CA ARG A 176 -5.97 8.40 23.92
C ARG A 176 -5.39 8.23 22.53
N LYS A 177 -6.09 7.51 21.65
CA LYS A 177 -5.68 7.28 20.27
C LYS A 177 -6.84 7.48 19.29
N ILE A 178 -6.52 7.93 18.08
CA ILE A 178 -7.47 8.08 16.97
C ILE A 178 -6.90 7.30 15.78
N ARG A 179 -7.71 6.39 15.23
CA ARG A 179 -7.41 5.68 14.00
C ARG A 179 -8.14 6.33 12.83
N LEU A 180 -7.43 6.51 11.72
CA LEU A 180 -8.01 6.87 10.43
C LEU A 180 -7.47 5.92 9.35
N ILE A 181 -8.34 5.48 8.43
CA ILE A 181 -7.99 4.54 7.36
C ILE A 181 -8.55 5.06 6.03
N CYS A 182 -7.78 4.91 4.96
CA CYS A 182 -8.27 5.09 3.60
C CYS A 182 -7.75 4.03 2.63
N ASN A 183 -8.48 3.84 1.53
CA ASN A 183 -8.12 2.98 0.41
C ASN A 183 -8.32 3.74 -0.90
N ALA A 184 -7.46 3.52 -1.88
CA ALA A 184 -7.61 4.05 -3.22
C ALA A 184 -7.02 3.10 -4.27
N ASN A 185 -7.74 2.91 -5.37
CA ASN A 185 -7.33 2.09 -6.50
C ASN A 185 -7.08 2.97 -7.73
N TYR A 186 -6.07 2.57 -8.50
CA TYR A 186 -5.66 3.21 -9.74
C TYR A 186 -5.42 2.15 -10.81
N TYR A 187 -5.60 2.52 -12.07
CA TYR A 187 -5.26 1.66 -13.19
C TYR A 187 -4.71 2.42 -14.39
N ASN A 188 -4.05 1.69 -15.26
CA ASN A 188 -3.49 2.13 -16.52
C ASN A 188 -3.74 1.03 -17.59
N TYR A 189 -4.14 1.42 -18.82
CA TYR A 189 -4.37 0.51 -19.95
C TYR A 189 -3.30 0.57 -21.04
N ASP A 190 -2.35 1.51 -20.96
CA ASP A 190 -1.33 1.79 -21.97
C ASP A 190 0.09 1.79 -21.38
N PHE A 191 0.30 1.04 -20.29
CA PHE A 191 1.58 0.98 -19.60
C PHE A 191 2.63 0.18 -20.40
N GLY A 192 2.18 -0.78 -21.22
CA GLY A 192 3.02 -1.52 -22.14
C GLY A 192 2.23 -2.10 -23.33
N ASP A 193 1.26 -2.98 -23.06
CA ASP A 193 0.37 -3.58 -24.05
C ASP A 193 -1.06 -3.03 -23.86
N ASP A 194 -1.59 -2.37 -24.89
CA ASP A 194 -2.94 -1.75 -24.90
C ASP A 194 -4.08 -2.74 -24.62
N SER A 195 -3.82 -4.05 -24.69
CA SER A 195 -4.78 -5.11 -24.37
C SER A 195 -4.78 -5.56 -22.91
N LYS A 196 -3.86 -5.05 -22.09
CA LYS A 196 -3.72 -5.41 -20.67
C LYS A 196 -3.85 -4.19 -19.76
N ARG A 197 -4.10 -4.47 -18.48
CA ARG A 197 -4.26 -3.46 -17.45
C ARG A 197 -3.18 -3.64 -16.40
N THR A 198 -2.63 -2.51 -15.94
CA THR A 198 -1.79 -2.41 -14.76
C THR A 198 -2.57 -1.71 -13.67
N ASP A 199 -2.54 -2.23 -12.45
CA ASP A 199 -3.27 -1.73 -11.30
C ASP A 199 -2.31 -1.41 -10.16
N SER A 200 -2.66 -0.38 -9.39
CA SER A 200 -2.04 -0.10 -8.10
C SER A 200 -3.11 0.24 -7.07
N LYS A 201 -3.02 -0.38 -5.89
CA LYS A 201 -3.90 -0.09 -4.76
C LYS A 201 -3.07 0.44 -3.60
N HIS A 202 -3.55 1.54 -3.02
CA HIS A 202 -3.00 2.11 -1.79
C HIS A 202 -3.97 1.86 -0.65
N TYR A 203 -3.46 1.33 0.45
CA TYR A 203 -4.09 1.37 1.76
C TYR A 203 -3.21 2.22 2.68
N ILE A 204 -3.81 3.16 3.39
CA ILE A 204 -3.09 4.00 4.37
C ILE A 204 -3.88 3.98 5.67
N ARG A 205 -3.18 3.75 6.78
CA ARG A 205 -3.71 3.87 8.13
C ARG A 205 -2.83 4.78 8.95
N MET A 206 -3.45 5.63 9.77
CA MET A 206 -2.80 6.47 10.77
C MET A 206 -3.41 6.21 12.14
N ASP A 207 -2.57 6.12 13.17
CA ASP A 207 -2.96 6.05 14.58
C ASP A 207 -2.29 7.22 15.35
N ALA A 208 -3.02 8.32 15.55
CA ALA A 208 -2.58 9.50 16.28
C ALA A 208 -2.65 9.31 17.81
N LYS A 209 -1.74 9.96 18.54
CA LYS A 209 -1.57 9.86 20.01
C LYS A 209 -1.58 11.24 20.67
N ASN A 210 -1.85 11.27 21.98
CA ASN A 210 -1.91 12.48 22.83
C ASN A 210 -0.52 13.03 23.26
N ASN A 211 0.44 13.00 22.35
CA ASN A 211 1.82 13.44 22.59
C ASN A 211 2.49 13.99 21.33
N ALA A 212 1.69 14.51 20.39
CA ALA A 212 2.15 14.97 19.08
C ALA A 212 2.84 13.88 18.24
N THR A 213 2.45 12.61 18.36
CA THR A 213 2.98 11.54 17.50
C THR A 213 1.86 10.78 16.83
N TYR A 214 2.16 10.18 15.68
CA TYR A 214 1.27 9.25 15.01
C TYR A 214 2.08 8.10 14.42
N SER A 215 1.53 6.89 14.50
CA SER A 215 2.07 5.74 13.78
C SER A 215 1.32 5.60 12.46
N TYR A 216 2.00 5.18 11.39
CA TYR A 216 1.38 4.95 10.10
C TYR A 216 1.67 3.57 9.55
N GLU A 217 0.76 3.11 8.68
CA GLU A 217 0.91 1.92 7.85
C GLU A 217 0.54 2.31 6.42
N VAL A 218 1.45 2.03 5.48
CA VAL A 218 1.22 2.20 4.05
C VAL A 218 1.37 0.85 3.39
N THR A 219 0.35 0.43 2.65
CA THR A 219 0.37 -0.78 1.87
C THR A 219 0.15 -0.45 0.40
N MET A 220 1.05 -0.90 -0.48
CA MET A 220 0.88 -0.89 -1.92
C MET A 220 0.66 -2.32 -2.43
N THR A 221 -0.36 -2.51 -3.25
CA THR A 221 -0.66 -3.78 -3.93
C THR A 221 -0.67 -3.56 -5.44
N PRO A 222 0.48 -3.71 -6.12
CA PRO A 222 0.54 -3.66 -7.57
C PRO A 222 0.04 -5.00 -8.18
N SER A 223 -0.63 -4.94 -9.32
CA SER A 223 -1.00 -6.13 -10.10
C SER A 223 -1.14 -5.84 -11.59
N GLY A 224 -1.17 -6.88 -12.41
CA GLY A 224 -1.35 -6.75 -13.85
C GLY A 224 -0.01 -6.62 -14.59
N GLU A 225 -0.05 -6.04 -15.79
CA GLU A 225 1.12 -6.03 -16.66
C GLU A 225 2.23 -5.13 -16.12
N PHE A 226 3.47 -5.62 -16.14
CA PHE A 226 4.66 -4.89 -15.67
C PHE A 226 4.54 -4.29 -14.26
N SER A 227 3.59 -4.75 -13.44
CA SER A 227 3.34 -4.21 -12.10
C SER A 227 4.51 -4.47 -11.16
N SER A 228 5.37 -5.44 -11.48
CA SER A 228 6.63 -5.72 -10.78
C SER A 228 7.66 -4.59 -10.88
N LEU A 229 7.51 -3.68 -11.85
CA LEU A 229 8.36 -2.50 -12.04
C LEU A 229 7.91 -1.32 -11.18
N LEU A 230 6.70 -1.37 -10.60
CA LEU A 230 6.19 -0.26 -9.82
C LEU A 230 6.87 -0.22 -8.45
N ASP A 231 7.30 0.97 -8.07
CA ASP A 231 7.94 1.27 -6.80
C ASP A 231 7.03 2.14 -5.92
N LEU A 232 7.40 2.27 -4.64
CA LEU A 232 6.63 3.00 -3.63
C LEU A 232 7.47 4.13 -3.03
N ASP A 233 6.99 5.36 -3.18
CA ASP A 233 7.45 6.49 -2.39
C ASP A 233 6.47 6.79 -1.25
N VAL A 234 7.03 7.21 -0.11
CA VAL A 234 6.25 7.65 1.06
C VAL A 234 6.70 9.03 1.50
N TYR A 235 5.73 9.87 1.82
CA TYR A 235 5.93 11.20 2.37
C TYR A 235 5.08 11.37 3.64
N THR A 236 5.65 12.01 4.66
CA THR A 236 5.05 12.28 5.98
C THR A 236 5.46 13.67 6.49
N ASN A 237 4.82 14.15 7.55
CA ASN A 237 5.14 15.40 8.26
C ASN A 237 5.14 15.29 9.79
#